data_AF-A0A6J6Y4E1-F1
#
_entry.id   AF-A0A6J6Y4E1-F1
#
_cell.length_a   1.000
_cell.length_b   1.000
_cell.length_c   1.000
_cell.angle_alpha   90.00
_cell.angle_beta   90.00
_cell.angle_gamma   90.00
#
_symmetry.space_group_name_H-M   'P 1'
#
loop_
_entity.id
_entity.type
_entity.pdbx_description
1 polymer ?
#
loop_
_entity_poly.entity_id
_entity_poly.type
_entity_poly.pdbx_seq_one_letter_code
_entity_poly.pdbx_strand_id
1 'polypeptide(L)'
;MKKLILSALLCINSLAFAHCSNPVVCEMKYVDQAFTKTALTGEALDKARAMREEGEKLYKDGNEDDAIKVLKKAKKYLLEGKLDS
;
A
#
# COMPACT_ATOMS: atom_id res chain seq x y z
N MET A 1 18.47 27.88 41.39
CA MET A 1 18.79 27.78 39.95
C MET A 1 17.67 26.97 39.28
N LYS A 2 16.78 27.62 38.51
CA LYS A 2 15.50 27.04 38.08
C LYS A 2 15.22 27.29 36.59
N LYS A 3 16.18 27.00 35.71
CA LYS A 3 15.98 27.03 34.26
C LYS A 3 16.84 25.97 33.56
N LEU A 4 16.50 24.70 33.78
CA LEU A 4 16.99 23.57 32.98
C LEU A 4 15.81 22.67 32.59
N ILE A 5 14.74 23.25 32.05
CA ILE A 5 13.63 22.48 31.46
C ILE A 5 13.19 23.20 30.19
N LEU A 6 14.06 23.18 29.17
CA LEU A 6 13.67 23.60 27.82
C LEU A 6 14.43 22.75 26.79
N SER A 7 14.28 21.42 26.86
CA SER A 7 14.94 20.52 25.90
C SER A 7 14.10 19.29 25.53
N ALA A 8 12.77 19.37 25.60
CA ALA A 8 11.90 18.23 25.30
C ALA A 8 10.70 18.64 24.44
N LEU A 9 10.95 19.10 23.21
CA LEU A 9 9.88 19.19 22.20
C LEU A 9 10.41 19.14 20.77
N LEU A 10 11.13 18.07 20.43
CA LEU A 10 11.53 17.77 19.04
C LEU A 10 11.30 16.29 18.68
N CYS A 11 10.34 15.64 19.34
CA CYS A 11 9.94 14.25 19.08
C CYS A 11 8.52 14.19 18.50
N ILE A 12 8.28 14.86 17.37
CA ILE A 12 7.12 14.58 16.51
C ILE A 12 7.51 15.01 15.11
N ASN A 13 8.19 14.11 14.40
CA ASN A 13 8.08 13.98 12.95
C ASN A 13 8.54 12.58 12.51
N SER A 14 8.30 11.58 13.34
CA SER A 14 8.24 10.19 12.88
C SER A 14 6.94 9.99 12.13
N LEU A 15 6.82 10.58 10.94
CA LEU A 15 5.99 10.00 9.89
C LEU A 15 6.65 8.66 9.57
N ALA A 16 6.29 7.65 10.37
CA ALA A 16 6.62 6.27 10.14
C ALA A 16 5.90 5.81 8.87
N PHE A 17 6.39 6.24 7.71
CA PHE A 17 6.33 5.41 6.53
C PHE A 17 7.22 4.22 6.86
N ALA A 18 6.58 3.13 7.27
CA ALA A 18 7.23 1.83 7.41
C ALA A 18 8.20 1.62 6.25
N HIS A 19 9.45 1.26 6.55
CA HIS A 19 10.60 1.12 5.64
C HIS A 19 10.25 0.58 4.23
N CYS A 20 9.81 1.46 3.34
CA CYS A 20 9.50 1.15 1.96
C CYS A 20 10.32 2.06 1.09
N SER A 21 11.20 1.47 0.28
CA SER A 21 12.09 2.19 -0.62
C SER A 21 11.33 3.04 -1.65
N ASN A 22 10.09 2.66 -2.00
CA ASN A 22 9.20 3.41 -2.89
C ASN A 22 7.71 3.16 -2.52
N PRO A 23 6.81 4.11 -2.82
CA PRO A 23 5.39 4.02 -2.49
C PRO A 23 4.66 2.86 -3.20
N VAL A 24 5.00 2.60 -4.46
CA VAL A 24 4.43 1.51 -5.27
C VAL A 24 4.75 0.13 -4.69
N VAL A 25 6.00 -0.11 -4.31
CA VAL A 25 6.49 -1.32 -3.64
C VAL A 25 5.80 -1.52 -2.30
N CYS A 26 5.48 -0.44 -1.61
CA CYS A 26 4.69 -0.49 -0.39
C CYS A 26 3.25 -0.94 -0.69
N GLU A 27 2.60 -0.37 -1.71
CA GLU A 27 1.27 -0.77 -2.14
C GLU A 27 1.23 -2.23 -2.60
N MET A 28 2.23 -2.71 -3.36
CA MET A 28 2.35 -4.12 -3.73
C MET A 28 2.38 -5.02 -2.49
N LYS A 29 3.17 -4.68 -1.47
CA LYS A 29 3.20 -5.42 -0.20
C LYS A 29 1.86 -5.38 0.53
N TYR A 30 1.15 -4.25 0.51
CA TYR A 30 -0.17 -4.16 1.12
C TYR A 30 -1.21 -5.02 0.39
N VAL A 31 -1.15 -5.10 -0.93
CA VAL A 31 -1.97 -6.02 -1.73
C VAL A 31 -1.61 -7.47 -1.39
N ASP A 32 -0.33 -7.81 -1.32
CA ASP A 32 0.15 -9.14 -0.92
C ASP A 32 -0.34 -9.54 0.48
N GLN A 33 -0.36 -8.60 1.44
CA GLN A 33 -0.98 -8.83 2.74
C GLN A 33 -2.51 -8.97 2.65
N ALA A 34 -3.19 -8.21 1.80
CA ALA A 34 -4.63 -8.33 1.61
C ALA A 34 -5.01 -9.71 1.05
N PHE A 35 -4.17 -10.32 0.20
CA PHE A 35 -4.35 -11.71 -0.22
C PHE A 35 -4.30 -12.72 0.93
N THR A 36 -3.51 -12.47 1.97
CA THR A 36 -3.50 -13.35 3.16
C THR A 36 -4.70 -13.16 4.08
N LYS A 37 -5.45 -12.06 3.92
CA LYS A 37 -6.58 -11.68 4.78
C LYS A 37 -7.93 -11.81 4.09
N THR A 38 -7.95 -11.92 2.76
CA THR A 38 -9.18 -12.02 1.98
C THR A 38 -9.84 -13.38 2.15
N ALA A 39 -11.17 -13.39 2.14
CA ALA A 39 -11.97 -14.60 2.01
C ALA A 39 -12.37 -14.88 0.54
N LEU A 40 -11.92 -14.04 -0.40
CA LEU A 40 -12.18 -14.25 -1.83
C LEU A 40 -11.44 -15.48 -2.33
N THR A 41 -12.10 -16.24 -3.19
CA THR A 41 -11.57 -17.47 -3.78
C THR A 41 -11.91 -17.53 -5.27
N GLY A 42 -11.22 -18.40 -6.01
CA GLY A 42 -11.43 -18.60 -7.44
C GLY A 42 -11.21 -17.33 -8.25
N GLU A 43 -12.15 -17.05 -9.17
CA GLU A 43 -12.05 -15.99 -10.18
C GLU A 43 -11.83 -14.58 -9.58
N ALA A 44 -12.36 -14.31 -8.39
CA ALA A 44 -12.13 -13.03 -7.71
C ALA A 44 -10.67 -12.89 -7.24
N LEU A 45 -10.06 -13.97 -6.78
CA LEU A 45 -8.64 -13.95 -6.40
C LEU A 45 -7.76 -13.79 -7.65
N ASP A 46 -8.10 -14.47 -8.75
CA ASP A 46 -7.38 -14.35 -10.02
C ASP A 46 -7.43 -12.92 -10.58
N LYS A 47 -8.58 -12.26 -10.53
CA LYS A 47 -8.71 -10.83 -10.90
C LYS A 47 -7.85 -9.93 -10.03
N ALA A 48 -7.83 -10.15 -8.72
CA ALA A 48 -6.97 -9.40 -7.83
C ALA A 48 -5.49 -9.62 -8.16
N ARG A 49 -5.09 -10.85 -8.53
CA ARG A 49 -3.71 -11.18 -8.91
C ARG A 49 -3.32 -10.49 -10.21
N ALA A 50 -4.21 -10.48 -11.21
CA ALA A 50 -3.99 -9.75 -12.45
C ALA A 50 -3.79 -8.24 -12.20
N MET A 51 -4.59 -7.61 -11.32
CA MET A 51 -4.39 -6.21 -10.96
C MET A 51 -3.05 -5.98 -10.22
N ARG A 52 -2.61 -6.93 -9.39
CA ARG A 52 -1.30 -6.86 -8.72
C ARG A 52 -0.15 -6.90 -9.73
N GLU A 53 -0.24 -7.80 -10.71
CA GLU A 53 0.75 -7.92 -11.80
C GLU A 53 0.75 -6.69 -12.72
N GLU A 54 -0.43 -6.14 -13.04
CA GLU A 54 -0.57 -4.93 -13.83
C GLU A 54 0.06 -3.71 -13.12
N GLY A 55 -0.17 -3.57 -11.81
CA GLY A 55 0.50 -2.55 -11.00
C GLY A 55 2.03 -2.68 -11.02
N GLU A 56 2.56 -3.91 -10.96
CA GLU A 56 4.01 -4.15 -11.09
C GLU A 56 4.54 -3.80 -12.49
N LYS A 57 3.77 -4.09 -13.54
CA LYS A 57 4.14 -3.73 -14.92
C LYS A 57 4.16 -2.21 -15.11
N LEU A 58 3.13 -1.51 -14.67
CA LEU A 58 3.07 -0.04 -14.71
C LEU A 58 4.24 0.60 -13.95
N TYR A 59 4.63 -0.01 -12.82
CA TYR A 59 5.81 0.43 -12.08
C TYR A 59 7.11 0.25 -12.88
N LYS A 60 7.30 -0.90 -13.53
CA LYS A 60 8.46 -1.16 -14.40
C LYS A 60 8.50 -0.23 -15.61
N ASP A 61 7.33 0.15 -16.12
CA ASP A 61 7.18 1.10 -17.24
C ASP A 61 7.39 2.56 -16.79
N GLY A 62 7.63 2.81 -15.50
CA GLY A 62 7.86 4.14 -14.92
C GLY A 62 6.57 4.93 -14.63
N ASN A 63 5.40 4.32 -14.80
CA ASN A 63 4.11 4.94 -14.51
C ASN A 63 3.67 4.64 -13.08
N GLU A 64 4.32 5.30 -12.13
CA GLU A 64 4.11 5.08 -10.69
C GLU A 64 2.69 5.45 -10.22
N ASP A 65 2.11 6.53 -10.76
CA ASP A 65 0.79 7.01 -10.36
C ASP A 65 -0.31 6.01 -10.73
N ASP A 66 -0.27 5.47 -11.94
CA ASP A 66 -1.26 4.48 -12.37
C ASP A 66 -1.02 3.13 -11.70
N ALA A 67 0.24 2.76 -11.45
CA ALA A 67 0.56 1.57 -10.64
C ALA A 67 -0.09 1.66 -9.26
N ILE A 68 0.02 2.80 -8.56
CA ILE A 68 -0.59 3.01 -7.25
C ILE A 68 -2.12 2.94 -7.32
N LYS A 69 -2.73 3.54 -8.36
CA LYS A 69 -4.20 3.47 -8.54
C LYS A 69 -4.67 2.03 -8.71
N VAL A 70 -4.02 1.25 -9.56
CA VAL A 70 -4.37 -0.15 -9.81
C VAL A 70 -4.16 -0.99 -8.55
N LEU A 71 -3.03 -0.83 -7.85
CA LEU A 71 -2.76 -1.55 -6.61
C LEU A 71 -3.76 -1.21 -5.49
N LYS A 72 -4.15 0.07 -5.35
CA LYS A 72 -5.21 0.46 -4.39
C LYS A 72 -6.55 -0.15 -4.73
N LYS A 73 -6.93 -0.21 -6.01
CA LYS A 73 -8.14 -0.92 -6.47
C LYS A 73 -8.06 -2.40 -6.14
N ALA A 74 -6.94 -3.05 -6.39
CA ALA A 74 -6.72 -4.46 -6.06
C ALA A 74 -6.88 -4.72 -4.55
N LYS A 75 -6.26 -3.88 -3.73
CA LYS A 75 -6.37 -3.96 -2.26
C LYS A 75 -7.81 -3.81 -1.78
N LYS A 76 -8.53 -2.80 -2.28
CA LYS A 76 -9.95 -2.61 -1.98
C LYS A 76 -10.78 -3.82 -2.39
N TYR A 77 -10.57 -4.31 -3.62
CA TYR A 77 -11.26 -5.49 -4.11
C TYR A 77 -11.01 -6.69 -3.21
N LEU A 78 -9.79 -6.90 -2.74
CA LEU A 78 -9.44 -7.98 -1.81
C LEU A 78 -10.10 -7.85 -0.43
N LEU A 79 -10.26 -6.64 0.09
CA LEU A 79 -10.83 -6.41 1.42
C LEU A 79 -12.36 -6.34 1.41
N GLU A 80 -12.94 -5.73 0.38
CA GLU A 80 -14.37 -5.41 0.30
C GLU A 80 -15.14 -6.33 -0.66
N GLY A 81 -14.44 -7.08 -1.52
CA GLY A 81 -15.06 -7.95 -2.53
C GLY A 81 -15.78 -7.20 -3.66
N LYS A 82 -15.67 -5.87 -3.72
CA LYS A 82 -16.30 -5.03 -4.74
C LYS A 82 -15.25 -4.21 -5.48
N LEU A 83 -15.36 -4.22 -6.81
CA LEU A 83 -14.69 -3.26 -7.68
C LEU A 83 -15.67 -2.09 -7.82
N ASP A 84 -15.28 -0.92 -7.31
CA ASP A 84 -15.98 0.34 -7.62
C ASP A 84 -15.89 0.53 -9.15
N SER A 85 -17.01 0.25 -9.83
CA SER A 85 -17.22 0.33 -11.29
C SER A 85 -17.28 1.76 -11.79
#